data_AF-A0A955SS56-F1
#
_entry.id   AF-A0A955SS56-F1
#
_cell.length_a   1.000
_cell.length_b   1.000
_cell.length_c   1.000
_cell.angle_alpha   90.00
_cell.angle_beta   90.00
_cell.angle_gamma   90.00
#
_symmetry.space_group_name_H-M   'P 1'
#
loop_
_entity.id
_entity.type
_entity.pdbx_description
1 polymer ?
#
loop_
_entity_poly.entity_id
_entity_poly.type
_entity_poly.pdbx_seq_one_letter_code
_entity_poly.pdbx_strand_id
1 'polypeptide(L)'
;MPANDETGEKTEEATPRQRERAREEGRVASSREVGTLFVLTAATVTIYFSSTYMIGRLESLFIRIFDAMGSAELSMGGAIRILQEMLFQTILAILPVMLGLIVASLMGWILQIGIIFVSKPLQPQLS
;
A
#
# COMPACT_ATOMS: atom_id res chain seq x y z
N MET A 1 27.24 14.25 -34.70
CA MET A 1 25.78 14.01 -34.76
C MET A 1 25.50 13.10 -35.95
N PRO A 2 25.25 11.79 -35.72
CA PRO A 2 24.47 10.97 -36.65
C PRO A 2 23.17 10.53 -35.95
N ALA A 3 22.03 11.00 -36.45
CA ALA A 3 21.12 10.25 -37.33
C ALA A 3 20.12 9.41 -36.51
N ASN A 4 19.02 10.09 -36.15
CA ASN A 4 17.69 9.53 -35.89
C ASN A 4 17.38 8.43 -36.92
N ASP A 5 17.11 7.19 -36.50
CA ASP A 5 16.36 6.19 -37.28
C ASP A 5 16.00 4.93 -36.46
N GLU A 6 15.31 5.09 -35.32
CA GLU A 6 14.65 3.95 -34.64
C GLU A 6 13.22 4.25 -34.14
N THR A 7 12.53 5.23 -34.74
CA THR A 7 11.07 5.41 -34.57
C THR A 7 10.28 4.52 -35.54
N GLY A 8 10.60 3.22 -35.53
CA GLY A 8 9.73 2.19 -36.08
C GLY A 8 8.76 1.74 -35.01
N GLU A 9 7.59 2.38 -34.90
CA GLU A 9 6.46 1.79 -34.17
C GLU A 9 6.16 0.44 -34.83
N LYS A 10 6.63 -0.65 -34.19
CA LYS A 10 6.29 -2.01 -34.57
C LYS A 10 4.78 -2.17 -34.43
N THR A 11 4.08 -2.03 -35.55
CA THR A 11 2.62 -2.15 -35.71
C THR A 11 2.15 -3.61 -35.76
N GLU A 12 3.07 -4.58 -35.71
CA GLU A 12 2.73 -5.99 -35.58
C GLU A 12 2.60 -6.39 -34.11
N GLU A 13 1.50 -7.06 -33.77
CA GLU A 13 1.35 -7.71 -32.48
C GLU A 13 2.50 -8.69 -32.22
N ALA A 14 3.10 -8.60 -31.04
CA ALA A 14 4.13 -9.55 -30.62
C ALA A 14 3.60 -10.99 -30.73
N THR A 15 4.27 -11.80 -31.56
CA THR A 15 3.98 -13.23 -31.69
C THR A 15 3.99 -13.92 -30.31
N PRO A 16 3.23 -15.01 -30.11
CA PRO A 16 3.10 -15.68 -28.81
C PRO A 16 4.46 -15.97 -28.15
N ARG A 17 5.45 -16.43 -28.94
CA ARG A 17 6.82 -16.70 -28.49
C ARG A 17 7.61 -15.46 -28.04
N GLN A 18 7.35 -14.29 -28.64
CA GLN A 18 7.98 -13.03 -28.20
C GLN A 18 7.36 -12.53 -26.88
N ARG A 19 6.04 -12.66 -26.70
CA ARG A 19 5.36 -12.31 -25.45
C ARG A 19 5.85 -13.19 -24.29
N GLU A 20 6.03 -14.49 -24.53
CA GLU A 20 6.57 -15.44 -23.55
C GLU A 20 8.02 -15.10 -23.16
N ARG A 21 8.91 -14.86 -24.12
CA ARG A 21 10.29 -14.43 -23.85
C ARG A 21 10.39 -13.11 -23.10
N ALA A 22 9.55 -12.13 -23.44
CA ALA A 22 9.50 -10.86 -22.71
C ALA A 22 9.11 -11.08 -21.24
N ARG A 23 8.17 -11.99 -20.98
CA ARG A 23 7.76 -12.39 -19.63
C ARG A 23 8.89 -13.11 -18.88
N GLU A 24 9.60 -14.03 -19.53
CA GLU A 24 10.82 -14.70 -19.02
C GLU A 24 12.02 -13.76 -18.81
N GLU A 25 11.95 -12.53 -19.31
CA GLU A 25 12.95 -11.49 -19.10
C GLU A 25 12.46 -10.44 -18.09
N GLY A 26 11.27 -10.63 -17.50
CA GLY A 26 10.66 -9.72 -16.54
C GLY A 26 10.02 -8.47 -17.15
N ARG A 27 9.96 -8.38 -18.48
CA ARG A 27 9.33 -7.27 -19.21
C ARG A 27 7.85 -7.53 -19.36
N VAL A 28 7.08 -7.19 -18.34
CA VAL A 28 5.62 -7.30 -18.33
C VAL A 28 4.98 -5.93 -18.37
N ALA A 29 4.01 -5.77 -19.26
CA ALA A 29 3.22 -4.55 -19.34
C ALA A 29 2.40 -4.38 -18.05
N SER A 30 2.71 -3.34 -17.28
CA SER A 30 1.92 -2.90 -16.14
C SER A 30 1.34 -1.51 -16.46
N SER A 31 0.04 -1.33 -16.20
CA SER A 31 -0.60 -0.01 -16.32
C SER A 31 -0.53 0.72 -14.99
N ARG A 32 0.11 1.89 -15.01
CA ARG A 32 0.21 2.79 -13.85
C ARG A 32 -1.18 3.28 -13.39
N GLU A 33 -2.09 3.51 -14.33
CA GLU A 33 -3.47 3.95 -14.04
C GLU A 33 -4.27 2.87 -13.33
N VAL A 34 -4.19 1.63 -13.80
CA VAL A 34 -4.86 0.48 -13.16
C VAL A 34 -4.31 0.26 -11.74
N GLY A 35 -3.02 0.48 -11.53
CA GLY A 35 -2.39 0.31 -10.22
C GLY A 35 -2.91 1.34 -9.23
N THR A 36 -3.05 2.59 -9.68
CA THR A 36 -3.57 3.70 -8.88
C THR A 36 -5.02 3.48 -8.51
N LEU A 37 -5.87 3.09 -9.48
CA LEU A 37 -7.27 2.77 -9.23
C LEU A 37 -7.43 1.63 -8.23
N PHE A 38 -6.63 0.56 -8.37
CA PHE A 38 -6.69 -0.58 -7.46
C PHE A 38 -6.37 -0.18 -6.02
N VAL A 39 -5.30 0.57 -5.81
CA VAL A 39 -4.90 1.06 -4.48
C VAL A 39 -5.98 1.96 -3.88
N LEU A 40 -6.55 2.89 -4.66
CA LEU A 40 -7.62 3.76 -4.20
C LEU A 40 -8.88 2.98 -3.80
N THR A 41 -9.34 2.06 -4.65
CA THR A 41 -10.51 1.22 -4.33
C THR A 41 -10.26 0.39 -3.08
N ALA A 42 -9.08 -0.22 -2.96
CA ALA A 42 -8.77 -1.03 -1.79
C ALA A 42 -8.62 -0.19 -0.52
N ALA A 43 -8.10 1.03 -0.61
CA ALA A 43 -8.08 1.99 0.50
C ALA A 43 -9.50 2.30 0.97
N THR A 44 -10.41 2.65 0.04
CA THR A 44 -11.82 2.93 0.35
C THR A 44 -12.50 1.74 1.01
N VAL A 45 -12.33 0.54 0.47
CA VAL A 45 -12.89 -0.70 1.03
C VAL A 45 -12.35 -0.97 2.43
N THR A 46 -11.03 -0.86 2.62
CA THR A 46 -10.38 -1.09 3.91
C THR A 46 -10.90 -0.10 4.96
N ILE A 47 -10.98 1.18 4.62
CA ILE A 47 -11.51 2.22 5.51
C ILE A 47 -12.98 1.93 5.84
N TYR A 48 -13.80 1.59 4.85
CA TYR A 48 -15.22 1.28 5.07
C TYR A 48 -15.40 0.15 6.09
N PHE A 49 -14.72 -0.98 5.90
CA PHE A 49 -14.84 -2.13 6.81
C PHE A 49 -14.17 -1.94 8.16
N SER A 50 -13.10 -1.15 8.23
CA SER A 50 -12.42 -0.85 9.50
C SER A 50 -13.01 0.36 10.25
N SER A 51 -13.92 1.11 9.63
CA SER A 51 -14.47 2.36 10.17
C SER A 51 -15.09 2.19 11.55
N THR A 52 -15.92 1.16 11.77
CA THR A 52 -16.55 0.90 13.08
C THR A 52 -15.50 0.66 14.16
N TYR A 53 -14.46 -0.12 13.85
CA TYR A 53 -13.36 -0.36 14.77
C TYR A 53 -12.59 0.93 15.08
N MET A 54 -12.26 1.73 14.06
CA MET A 54 -11.56 3.00 14.22
C MET A 54 -12.36 3.99 15.07
N ILE A 55 -13.66 4.12 14.80
CA ILE A 55 -14.57 5.00 15.54
C ILE A 55 -14.66 4.55 16.99
N GLY A 56 -14.81 3.25 17.27
CA GLY A 56 -14.84 2.75 18.65
C GLY A 56 -13.55 3.03 19.43
N ARG A 57 -12.39 3.00 18.77
CA ARG A 57 -11.10 3.40 19.38
C ARG A 57 -11.05 4.89 19.71
N LEU A 58 -11.52 5.73 18.79
CA LEU A 58 -11.61 7.17 19.01
C LEU A 58 -12.59 7.50 20.14
N GLU A 59 -13.75 6.87 20.16
CA GLU A 59 -14.75 7.04 21.22
C GLU A 59 -14.17 6.66 22.59
N SER A 60 -13.51 5.50 22.70
CA SER A 60 -12.85 5.09 23.93
C SER A 60 -11.77 6.09 24.38
N LEU A 61 -11.04 6.70 23.44
CA LEU A 61 -10.07 7.74 23.77
C LEU A 61 -10.75 9.00 24.30
N PHE A 62 -11.80 9.48 23.64
CA PHE A 62 -12.55 10.65 24.09
C PHE A 62 -13.11 10.43 25.49
N ILE A 63 -13.76 9.29 25.75
CA ILE A 63 -14.31 8.97 27.07
C ILE A 63 -13.21 9.02 28.13
N ARG A 64 -12.05 8.39 27.89
CA ARG A 64 -10.92 8.40 28.83
C ARG A 64 -10.37 9.80 29.10
N ILE A 65 -10.24 10.63 28.07
CA ILE A 65 -9.74 11.99 28.21
C ILE A 65 -10.72 12.85 29.03
N PHE A 66 -12.02 12.74 28.75
CA PHE A 66 -13.04 13.48 29.51
C PHE A 66 -13.15 13.02 30.96
N ASP A 67 -13.05 11.72 31.22
CA ASP A 67 -13.07 11.17 32.57
C ASP A 67 -11.82 11.60 33.37
N ALA A 68 -10.65 11.56 32.73
CA ALA A 68 -9.41 12.05 33.33
C ALA A 68 -9.45 13.54 33.69
N MET A 69 -10.13 14.38 32.90
CA MET A 69 -10.32 15.81 33.21
C MET A 69 -11.29 16.05 34.37
N GLY A 70 -12.29 15.18 34.56
CA GLY A 70 -13.23 15.25 35.69
C GLY A 70 -12.64 14.70 37.00
N SER A 71 -11.58 13.90 36.90
CA SER A 71 -10.86 13.32 38.03
C SER A 71 -9.65 14.19 38.43
N ALA A 72 -9.20 14.09 39.69
CA ALA A 72 -7.99 14.76 40.17
C ALA A 72 -6.67 14.14 39.63
N GLU A 73 -6.71 13.42 38.50
CA GLU A 73 -5.56 12.73 37.90
C GLU A 73 -4.67 13.62 37.02
N LEU A 74 -4.94 14.93 36.95
CA LEU A 74 -4.09 15.96 36.32
C LEU A 74 -2.76 16.21 37.07
N SER A 75 -2.13 15.16 37.59
CA SER A 75 -0.73 15.15 37.96
C SER A 75 0.14 14.93 36.71
N MET A 76 1.42 15.34 36.76
CA MET A 76 2.39 15.10 35.68
C MET A 76 2.43 13.62 35.25
N GLY A 77 2.34 12.68 36.20
CA GLY A 77 2.34 11.24 35.93
C GLY A 77 1.03 10.70 35.34
N GLY A 78 -0.11 11.34 35.60
CA GLY A 78 -1.38 11.01 34.94
C GLY A 78 -1.39 11.49 33.50
N ALA A 79 -0.92 12.72 33.25
CA ALA A 79 -0.82 13.29 31.90
C ALA A 79 0.08 12.45 30.97
N ILE A 80 1.23 11.96 31.46
CA ILE A 80 2.12 11.08 30.68
C ILE A 80 1.43 9.76 30.34
N ARG A 81 0.67 9.16 31.27
CA ARG A 81 -0.06 7.91 31.03
C ARG A 81 -1.16 8.09 29.98
N ILE A 82 -1.92 9.19 30.06
CA ILE A 82 -2.94 9.53 29.06
C ILE A 82 -2.29 9.68 27.68
N LEU A 83 -1.16 10.39 27.60
CA LEU A 83 -0.43 10.56 26.33
C LEU A 83 0.03 9.21 25.74
N GLN A 84 0.58 8.31 26.56
CA GLN A 84 0.99 6.97 26.13
C GLN A 84 -0.21 6.17 25.60
N GLU A 85 -1.33 6.21 26.30
CA GLU A 85 -2.55 5.53 25.87
C GLU A 85 -3.12 6.13 24.57
N MET A 86 -3.11 7.46 24.43
CA MET A 86 -3.48 8.14 23.18
C MET A 86 -2.64 7.67 22.00
N LEU A 87 -1.31 7.62 22.16
CA LEU A 87 -0.42 7.14 21.11
C LEU A 87 -0.72 5.68 20.75
N PHE A 88 -0.87 4.82 21.75
CA PHE A 88 -1.11 3.39 21.54
C PHE A 88 -2.45 3.12 20.82
N GLN A 89 -3.53 3.77 21.26
CA GLN A 89 -4.85 3.63 20.64
C GLN A 89 -4.87 4.21 19.21
N THR A 90 -4.16 5.31 18.96
CA THR A 90 -4.03 5.90 17.62
C THR A 90 -3.31 4.95 16.66
N ILE A 91 -2.20 4.36 17.11
CA ILE A 91 -1.46 3.35 16.33
C ILE A 91 -2.39 2.17 16.00
N LEU A 92 -3.12 1.66 16.99
CA LEU A 92 -4.06 0.55 16.80
C LEU A 92 -5.22 0.91 15.86
N ALA A 93 -5.70 2.15 15.88
CA ALA A 93 -6.77 2.61 14.99
C ALA A 93 -6.30 2.68 13.52
N ILE A 94 -5.07 3.11 13.27
CA ILE A 94 -4.52 3.23 11.91
C ILE A 94 -4.02 1.87 11.37
N LEU A 95 -3.66 0.94 12.25
CA LEU A 95 -3.15 -0.38 11.90
C LEU A 95 -3.96 -1.15 10.84
N PRO A 96 -5.30 -1.29 10.92
CA PRO A 96 -6.08 -2.01 9.91
C PRO A 96 -5.99 -1.36 8.52
N VAL A 97 -5.91 -0.03 8.46
CA VAL A 97 -5.74 0.70 7.19
C VAL A 97 -4.37 0.39 6.58
N MET A 98 -3.32 0.45 7.40
CA MET A 98 -1.95 0.12 6.96
C MET A 98 -1.85 -1.31 6.44
N LEU A 99 -2.40 -2.28 7.19
CA LEU A 99 -2.40 -3.68 6.78
C LEU A 99 -3.20 -3.91 5.50
N GLY A 100 -4.39 -3.31 5.39
CA GLY A 100 -5.21 -3.42 4.19
C GLY A 100 -4.54 -2.83 2.96
N LEU A 101 -3.85 -1.69 3.09
CA LEU A 101 -3.07 -1.09 2.00
C LEU A 101 -1.88 -1.95 1.57
N ILE A 102 -1.19 -2.58 2.52
CA ILE A 102 -0.08 -3.51 2.20
C ILE A 102 -0.62 -4.71 1.42
N VAL A 103 -1.69 -5.34 1.92
CA VAL A 103 -2.33 -6.49 1.26
C VAL A 103 -2.83 -6.10 -0.12
N ALA A 104 -3.50 -4.95 -0.24
CA ALA A 104 -3.97 -4.43 -1.51
C ALA A 104 -2.83 -4.16 -2.49
N SER A 105 -1.74 -3.55 -2.05
CA SER A 105 -0.60 -3.28 -2.92
C SER A 105 0.02 -4.57 -3.46
N LEU A 106 0.15 -5.59 -2.61
CA LEU A 106 0.62 -6.91 -3.01
C LEU A 106 -0.35 -7.58 -3.99
N MET A 107 -1.65 -7.56 -3.69
CA MET A 107 -2.67 -8.14 -4.56
C MET A 107 -2.75 -7.43 -5.91
N GLY A 108 -2.70 -6.10 -5.94
CA GLY A 108 -2.69 -5.31 -7.16
C GLY A 108 -1.47 -5.63 -8.03
N TRP A 109 -0.30 -5.75 -7.42
CA TRP A 109 0.92 -6.18 -8.11
C TRP A 109 0.78 -7.60 -8.70
N ILE A 110 0.30 -8.56 -7.90
CA ILE A 110 0.07 -9.95 -8.35
C ILE A 110 -0.97 -10.00 -9.47
N LEU A 111 -2.07 -9.25 -9.38
CA LEU A 111 -3.13 -9.24 -10.39
C LEU A 111 -2.70 -8.58 -11.70
N GLN A 112 -1.86 -7.55 -11.65
CA GLN A 112 -1.37 -6.87 -12.85
C GLN A 112 -0.29 -7.65 -13.59
N ILE A 113 0.70 -8.15 -12.85
CA ILE A 113 1.92 -8.72 -13.45
C ILE A 113 1.83 -10.26 -13.48
N GLY A 114 1.14 -10.86 -12.50
CA GLY A 114 1.21 -12.28 -12.20
C GLY A 114 2.44 -12.61 -11.34
N ILE A 115 2.48 -13.83 -10.81
CA ILE A 115 3.70 -14.34 -10.17
C ILE A 115 4.64 -14.80 -11.29
N ILE A 116 5.72 -14.06 -11.51
CA ILE A 116 6.72 -14.39 -12.53
C ILE A 116 8.05 -14.59 -11.84
N PHE A 117 8.53 -15.83 -11.84
CA PHE A 117 9.87 -16.17 -11.37
C PHE A 117 10.86 -15.93 -12.49
N VAL A 118 11.65 -14.85 -12.38
CA VAL A 118 12.65 -14.51 -13.39
C VAL A 118 14.04 -14.52 -12.78
N SER A 119 14.89 -15.44 -13.23
CA SER A 119 16.29 -15.56 -12.76
C SER A 119 17.26 -14.61 -13.47
N LYS A 120 16.91 -14.13 -14.68
CA LYS A 120 17.75 -13.23 -15.49
C LYS A 120 17.92 -11.80 -14.93
N PRO A 121 16.88 -11.07 -14.48
CA PRO A 121 17.05 -9.70 -13.97
C PRO A 121 17.70 -9.62 -12.59
N LEU A 122 17.90 -10.75 -11.90
CA LEU A 122 18.68 -10.85 -10.66
C LEU A 122 20.20 -10.86 -10.91
N GLN A 123 20.64 -10.99 -12.16
CA GLN A 123 22.06 -10.85 -12.49
C GLN A 123 22.43 -9.37 -12.41
N PRO A 124 23.43 -8.99 -11.60
CA PRO A 124 23.90 -7.60 -11.55
C PRO A 124 24.40 -7.21 -12.94
N GLN A 125 23.81 -6.16 -13.50
CA GLN A 125 24.30 -5.55 -14.74
C GLN A 125 25.55 -4.76 -14.40
N LEU A 126 26.70 -5.44 -14.40
CA LEU A 126 28.02 -4.83 -14.34
C LEU A 126 28.32 -4.27 -15.74
N SER A 127 27.95 -3.01 -15.98
CA SER A 127 28.54 -2.22 -17.07
C SER A 127 29.86 -1.62 -16.64
#